data_AF-A0A8C1R0W5-F1
#
_entry.id   AF-A0A8C1R0W5-F1
#
_cell.length_a   1.000
_cell.length_b   1.000
_cell.length_c   1.000
_cell.angle_alpha   90.00
_cell.angle_beta   90.00
_cell.angle_gamma   90.00
#
_symmetry.space_group_name_H-M   'P 1'
#
loop_
_entity.id
_entity.type
_entity.pdbx_description
1 polymer ?
#
loop_
_entity_poly.entity_id
_entity_poly.type
_entity_poly.pdbx_seq_one_letter_code
_entity_poly.pdbx_strand_id
1 'polypeptide(L)'
;MSVNHLLVLLLFLLTSKTGFSAEISVFVQTGASVQLDIQTQQLPEFDILAWMNDKSESIVRYNSDSKSVKPHDSYKDRVDFNDRTFSLTLKNMQKTDSGLYTARTTGLKNEDLASYRVSVIDAVVAPVLTVNSNWSSSDSCTVNFTCRAPELMINSSYQNNRCSPQEVTSHEIHTLILDCSKKYILCNHSNPVSWKQARINITQLCDDNKNERSIQSESSLMWPVVGSVAVCILICVSIVLYRKKKGAQEVVVEGNTVYAQVEGQEMQKLNSDCNTYDIPDRVQAQTQEETGDKRPNTTYCTVGQYPKTTNHSETDLTIYSTVCKQSNKKPPAISANST
;
A
#
# COMPACT_ATOMS: atom_id res chain seq x y z
N MET A 1 44.04 59.16 -15.01
CA MET A 1 43.09 58.27 -15.72
C MET A 1 43.72 56.96 -16.21
N SER A 2 44.97 56.93 -16.71
CA SER A 2 45.61 55.69 -17.23
C SER A 2 45.59 54.47 -16.28
N VAL A 3 45.92 54.66 -14.99
CA VAL A 3 46.11 53.57 -14.01
C VAL A 3 44.90 52.61 -13.91
N ASN A 4 43.67 53.13 -13.96
CA ASN A 4 42.47 52.28 -13.88
C ASN A 4 42.32 51.35 -15.09
N HIS A 5 42.71 51.78 -16.30
CA HIS A 5 42.66 50.91 -17.47
C HIS A 5 43.68 49.79 -17.39
N LEU A 6 44.90 50.07 -16.89
CA LEU A 6 45.91 49.02 -16.68
C LEU A 6 45.46 48.01 -15.60
N LEU A 7 44.84 48.49 -14.52
CA LEU A 7 44.29 47.63 -13.47
C LEU A 7 43.13 46.75 -13.99
N VAL A 8 42.21 47.32 -14.77
CA VAL A 8 41.11 46.58 -15.40
C VAL A 8 41.64 45.56 -16.42
N LEU A 9 42.69 45.88 -17.17
CA LEU A 9 43.33 44.93 -18.10
C LEU A 9 44.00 43.77 -17.35
N LEU A 10 44.69 44.06 -16.24
CA LEU A 10 45.26 43.03 -15.35
C LEU A 10 44.18 42.15 -14.72
N LEU A 11 43.04 42.72 -14.31
CA LEU A 11 41.90 41.95 -13.80
C LEU A 11 41.26 41.08 -14.90
N PHE A 12 41.22 41.52 -16.16
CA PHE A 12 40.80 40.70 -17.31
C PHE A 12 41.79 39.58 -17.66
N LEU A 13 43.09 39.78 -17.43
CA LEU A 13 44.12 38.75 -17.58
C LEU A 13 44.15 37.76 -16.40
N LEU A 14 43.64 38.16 -15.23
CA LEU A 14 43.41 37.27 -14.09
C LEU A 14 42.15 36.40 -14.24
N THR A 15 41.21 36.77 -15.11
CA THR A 15 40.06 35.92 -15.48
C THR A 15 40.26 35.11 -16.76
N SER A 16 41.37 35.29 -17.49
CA SER A 16 41.67 34.50 -18.69
C SER A 16 42.14 33.08 -18.35
N LYS A 17 41.16 32.17 -18.21
CA LYS A 17 41.31 30.71 -18.19
C LYS A 17 42.21 30.13 -17.08
N THR A 18 41.68 30.12 -15.85
CA THR A 18 41.81 28.91 -15.02
C THR A 18 41.09 27.75 -15.73
N GLY A 19 41.84 26.95 -16.49
CA GLY A 19 41.36 25.74 -17.18
C GLY A 19 41.05 24.59 -16.21
N PHE A 20 40.32 24.87 -15.14
CA PHE A 20 39.92 23.89 -14.15
C PHE A 20 38.66 23.18 -14.64
N SER A 21 38.84 22.09 -15.39
CA SER A 21 37.75 21.20 -15.77
C SER A 21 37.13 20.62 -14.49
N ALA A 22 35.99 21.18 -14.08
CA ALA A 22 35.33 20.80 -12.84
C ALA A 22 34.87 19.34 -12.94
N GLU A 23 35.46 18.47 -12.13
CA GLU A 23 35.23 17.03 -12.17
C GLU A 23 33.76 16.72 -11.84
N ILE A 24 32.97 16.32 -12.84
CA ILE A 24 31.53 16.10 -12.64
C ILE A 24 31.31 14.74 -11.99
N SER A 25 30.79 14.75 -10.77
CA SER A 25 30.33 13.53 -10.09
C SER A 25 29.02 13.04 -10.69
N VAL A 26 28.97 11.77 -11.09
CA VAL A 26 27.79 11.12 -11.68
C VAL A 26 27.49 9.82 -10.95
N PHE A 27 26.30 9.70 -10.39
CA PHE A 27 25.82 8.47 -9.76
C PHE A 27 25.05 7.61 -10.76
N VAL A 28 25.36 6.31 -10.79
CA VAL A 28 24.76 5.35 -11.73
C VAL A 28 24.28 4.13 -10.95
N GLN A 29 23.07 3.64 -11.24
CA GLN A 29 22.59 2.42 -10.59
C GLN A 29 23.32 1.20 -11.16
N THR A 30 23.73 0.25 -10.31
CA THR A 30 24.27 -1.04 -10.76
C THR A 30 23.36 -1.70 -11.81
N GLY A 31 23.95 -2.12 -12.94
CA GLY A 31 23.26 -2.68 -14.11
C GLY A 31 22.70 -1.66 -15.11
N ALA A 32 22.66 -0.36 -14.79
CA ALA A 32 22.20 0.68 -15.71
C ALA A 32 23.29 1.07 -16.74
N SER A 33 22.95 2.00 -17.63
CA SER A 33 23.90 2.64 -18.56
C SER A 33 24.13 4.09 -18.16
N VAL A 34 25.29 4.64 -18.52
CA VAL A 34 25.63 6.06 -18.35
C VAL A 34 26.15 6.64 -19.66
N GLN A 35 25.74 7.86 -19.99
CA GLN A 35 26.30 8.65 -21.08
C GLN A 35 27.18 9.76 -20.49
N LEU A 36 28.38 9.92 -21.04
CA LEU A 36 29.35 10.95 -20.71
C LEU A 36 29.58 11.81 -21.96
N ASP A 37 29.32 13.11 -21.85
CA ASP A 37 29.32 14.05 -22.97
C ASP A 37 30.54 14.99 -22.92
N ILE A 38 30.91 15.55 -24.07
CA ILE A 38 31.94 16.60 -24.11
C ILE A 38 31.28 17.97 -23.95
N GLN A 39 31.72 18.72 -22.95
CA GLN A 39 31.10 19.99 -22.53
C GLN A 39 31.59 21.20 -23.35
N THR A 40 32.70 21.06 -24.08
CA THR A 40 33.34 22.15 -24.83
C THR A 40 32.64 22.40 -26.16
N GLN A 41 32.05 23.58 -26.35
CA GLN A 41 31.34 23.97 -27.58
C GLN A 41 32.23 24.06 -28.83
N GLN A 42 33.55 24.25 -28.67
CA GLN A 42 34.52 24.29 -29.75
C GLN A 42 35.71 23.41 -29.41
N LEU A 43 35.87 22.32 -30.15
CA LEU A 43 36.99 21.39 -29.99
C LEU A 43 38.28 22.01 -30.57
N PRO A 44 39.46 21.69 -29.99
CA PRO A 44 40.73 21.96 -30.64
C PRO A 44 40.89 21.07 -31.88
N GLU A 45 41.88 21.37 -32.72
CA GLU A 45 42.35 20.43 -33.75
C GLU A 45 43.05 19.23 -33.09
N PHE A 46 42.77 18.01 -33.56
CA PHE A 46 43.29 16.77 -32.99
C PHE A 46 43.42 15.66 -34.04
N ASP A 47 44.35 14.74 -33.81
CA ASP A 47 44.59 13.54 -34.62
C ASP A 47 43.77 12.35 -34.06
N ILE A 48 43.70 12.28 -32.73
CA ILE A 48 42.99 11.26 -31.96
C ILE A 48 42.21 11.91 -30.83
N LEU A 49 40.96 11.46 -30.65
CA LEU A 49 40.18 11.65 -29.42
C LEU A 49 40.01 10.29 -28.75
N ALA A 50 40.28 10.22 -27.45
CA ALA A 50 40.16 9.00 -26.67
C ALA A 50 39.36 9.24 -25.38
N TRP A 51 38.45 8.34 -25.07
CA TRP A 51 37.96 8.18 -23.70
C TRP A 51 38.87 7.21 -22.94
N MET A 52 39.19 7.54 -21.71
CA MET A 52 40.06 6.76 -20.83
C MET A 52 39.36 6.44 -19.51
N ASN A 53 39.73 5.33 -18.88
CA ASN A 53 39.31 4.95 -17.53
C ASN A 53 40.25 5.52 -16.44
N ASP A 54 40.01 5.12 -15.20
CA ASP A 54 40.73 5.51 -14.00
C ASP A 54 42.24 5.23 -14.06
N LYS A 55 42.63 4.17 -14.78
CA LYS A 55 44.03 3.73 -14.98
C LYS A 55 44.69 4.41 -16.19
N SER A 56 44.02 5.37 -16.83
CA SER A 56 44.40 5.96 -18.12
C SER A 56 44.44 4.94 -19.28
N GLU A 57 43.79 3.77 -19.14
CA GLU A 57 43.61 2.82 -20.24
C GLU A 57 42.50 3.34 -21.17
N SER A 58 42.68 3.16 -22.48
CA SER A 58 41.76 3.70 -23.47
C SER A 58 40.54 2.78 -23.65
N ILE A 59 39.34 3.33 -23.43
CA ILE A 59 38.05 2.65 -23.58
C ILE A 59 37.65 2.57 -25.05
N VAL A 60 37.75 3.71 -25.74
CA VAL A 60 37.48 3.89 -27.16
C VAL A 60 38.35 5.02 -27.70
N ARG A 61 38.80 4.88 -28.95
CA ARG A 61 39.52 5.90 -29.72
C ARG A 61 38.75 6.25 -30.98
N TYR A 62 38.84 7.50 -31.39
CA TYR A 62 38.38 8.01 -32.66
C TYR A 62 39.54 8.76 -33.34
N ASN A 63 39.87 8.41 -34.58
CA ASN A 63 40.87 9.15 -35.38
C ASN A 63 40.18 10.12 -36.34
N SER A 64 40.65 11.37 -36.33
CA SER A 64 40.03 12.47 -37.07
C SER A 64 40.19 12.35 -38.58
N ASP A 65 41.30 11.82 -39.10
CA ASP A 65 41.52 11.67 -40.54
C ASP A 65 40.63 10.60 -41.16
N SER A 66 40.76 9.37 -40.66
CA SER A 66 40.04 8.19 -41.19
C SER A 66 38.58 8.11 -40.77
N LYS A 67 38.14 8.99 -39.85
CA LYS A 67 36.82 8.96 -39.17
C LYS A 67 36.51 7.61 -38.50
N SER A 68 37.53 6.82 -38.19
CA SER A 68 37.36 5.47 -37.64
C SER A 68 37.22 5.50 -36.11
N VAL A 69 36.27 4.70 -35.62
CA VAL A 69 36.05 4.43 -34.18
C VAL A 69 36.61 3.05 -33.86
N LYS A 70 37.46 2.96 -32.83
CA LYS A 70 38.03 1.70 -32.32
C LYS A 70 37.83 1.59 -30.81
N PRO A 71 36.82 0.84 -30.33
CA PRO A 71 36.74 0.40 -28.94
C PRO A 71 37.93 -0.50 -28.58
N HIS A 72 38.25 -0.57 -27.28
CA HIS A 72 39.16 -1.57 -26.74
C HIS A 72 38.42 -2.90 -26.52
N ASP A 73 39.10 -4.04 -26.69
CA ASP A 73 38.44 -5.36 -26.78
C ASP A 73 37.66 -5.75 -25.52
N SER A 74 38.11 -5.29 -24.34
CA SER A 74 37.41 -5.48 -23.06
C SER A 74 36.10 -4.70 -22.92
N TYR A 75 35.88 -3.71 -23.78
CA TYR A 75 34.75 -2.77 -23.74
C TYR A 75 33.81 -2.89 -24.96
N LYS A 76 34.21 -3.64 -26.00
CA LYS A 76 33.54 -3.69 -27.32
C LYS A 76 32.03 -3.96 -27.26
N ASP A 77 31.58 -4.85 -26.37
CA ASP A 77 30.16 -5.26 -26.23
C ASP A 77 29.38 -4.36 -25.24
N ARG A 78 30.08 -3.45 -24.55
CA ARG A 78 29.55 -2.58 -23.49
C ARG A 78 29.59 -1.09 -23.82
N VAL A 79 30.20 -0.70 -24.93
CA VAL A 79 30.34 0.70 -25.36
C VAL A 79 29.32 1.06 -26.45
N ASP A 80 28.89 2.32 -26.44
CA ASP A 80 28.40 3.04 -27.60
C ASP A 80 29.19 4.34 -27.72
N PHE A 81 29.48 4.80 -28.94
CA PHE A 81 30.24 6.02 -29.16
C PHE A 81 29.65 6.82 -30.31
N ASN A 82 29.28 8.07 -30.03
CA ASN A 82 28.68 8.96 -31.02
C ASN A 82 29.79 9.74 -31.76
N ASP A 83 29.97 9.47 -33.05
CA ASP A 83 30.99 10.08 -33.90
C ASP A 83 30.77 11.58 -34.21
N ARG A 84 29.60 12.14 -33.84
CA ARG A 84 29.22 13.55 -34.06
C ARG A 84 29.36 14.41 -32.81
N THR A 85 29.08 13.84 -31.63
CA THR A 85 29.17 14.53 -30.33
C THR A 85 30.37 14.10 -29.50
N PHE A 86 31.05 13.02 -29.92
CA PHE A 86 32.15 12.34 -29.22
C PHE A 86 31.78 11.83 -27.82
N SER A 87 30.47 11.69 -27.55
CA SER A 87 29.92 11.14 -26.31
C SER A 87 30.17 9.65 -26.20
N LEU A 88 30.52 9.20 -25.00
CA LEU A 88 30.66 7.79 -24.63
C LEU A 88 29.43 7.32 -23.87
N THR A 89 28.79 6.24 -24.31
CA THR A 89 27.84 5.50 -23.48
C THR A 89 28.45 4.19 -23.00
N LEU A 90 28.46 3.97 -21.69
CA LEU A 90 28.86 2.70 -21.07
C LEU A 90 27.61 1.96 -20.57
N LYS A 91 27.50 0.67 -20.91
CA LYS A 91 26.33 -0.18 -20.68
C LYS A 91 26.59 -1.19 -19.56
N ASN A 92 25.53 -1.57 -18.83
CA ASN A 92 25.57 -2.56 -17.75
C ASN A 92 26.64 -2.27 -16.68
N MET A 93 26.67 -1.04 -16.16
CA MET A 93 27.67 -0.55 -15.21
C MET A 93 27.71 -1.36 -13.91
N GLN A 94 28.91 -1.78 -13.51
CA GLN A 94 29.18 -2.52 -12.29
C GLN A 94 29.93 -1.64 -11.28
N LYS A 95 29.94 -2.00 -10.00
CA LYS A 95 30.68 -1.26 -8.95
C LYS A 95 32.16 -1.09 -9.26
N THR A 96 32.77 -2.09 -9.91
CA THR A 96 34.16 -2.11 -10.41
C THR A 96 34.43 -1.14 -11.56
N ASP A 97 33.38 -0.63 -12.20
CA ASP A 97 33.47 0.40 -13.24
C ASP A 97 33.34 1.83 -12.64
N SER A 98 33.29 1.97 -11.32
CA SER A 98 33.37 3.28 -10.65
C SER A 98 34.79 3.83 -10.72
N GLY A 99 34.95 5.11 -11.07
CA GLY A 99 36.26 5.71 -11.26
C GLY A 99 36.22 7.07 -11.95
N LEU A 100 37.40 7.58 -12.29
CA LEU A 100 37.54 8.77 -13.14
C LEU A 100 37.46 8.36 -14.62
N TYR A 101 36.68 9.09 -15.41
CA TYR A 101 36.56 8.93 -16.85
C TYR A 101 36.90 10.26 -17.53
N THR A 102 37.88 10.25 -18.43
CA THR A 102 38.39 11.47 -19.08
C THR A 102 38.35 11.34 -20.59
N ALA A 103 37.79 12.36 -21.26
CA ALA A 103 37.90 12.57 -22.70
C ALA A 103 39.14 13.41 -22.99
N ARG A 104 40.11 12.85 -23.72
CA ARG A 104 41.38 13.50 -24.06
C ARG A 104 41.59 13.54 -25.56
N THR A 105 42.00 14.69 -26.09
CA THR A 105 42.55 14.82 -27.44
C THR A 105 44.06 14.67 -27.46
N THR A 106 44.58 14.30 -28.63
CA THR A 106 46.01 14.16 -28.92
C THR A 106 46.27 14.67 -30.34
N GLY A 107 47.35 15.43 -30.50
CA GLY A 107 47.74 16.13 -31.73
C GLY A 107 48.90 17.07 -31.41
N LEU A 108 48.91 18.28 -31.99
CA LEU A 108 49.90 19.33 -31.67
C LEU A 108 50.00 19.67 -30.17
N LYS A 109 48.91 19.47 -29.43
CA LYS A 109 48.85 19.56 -27.97
C LYS A 109 47.80 18.56 -27.46
N ASN A 110 48.08 17.93 -26.31
CA ASN A 110 47.09 17.09 -25.62
C ASN A 110 46.22 17.97 -24.71
N GLU A 111 44.91 17.73 -24.69
CA GLU A 111 43.95 18.51 -23.89
C GLU A 111 42.83 17.61 -23.35
N ASP A 112 42.44 17.83 -22.09
CA ASP A 112 41.35 17.11 -21.44
C ASP A 112 40.05 17.90 -21.58
N LEU A 113 39.12 17.35 -22.37
CA LEU A 113 37.88 18.02 -22.79
C LEU A 113 36.72 17.83 -21.81
N ALA A 114 36.73 16.74 -21.05
CA ALA A 114 35.77 16.45 -19.98
C ALA A 114 36.36 15.44 -19.00
N SER A 115 36.03 15.58 -17.71
CA SER A 115 36.39 14.63 -16.64
C SER A 115 35.19 14.36 -15.74
N TYR A 116 34.86 13.08 -15.56
CA TYR A 116 33.70 12.61 -14.81
C TYR A 116 34.12 11.61 -13.73
N ARG A 117 33.71 11.82 -12.47
CA ARG A 117 33.82 10.80 -11.42
C ARG A 117 32.52 10.00 -11.37
N VAL A 118 32.55 8.82 -11.96
CA VAL A 118 31.40 7.92 -12.00
C VAL A 118 31.39 7.04 -10.75
N SER A 119 30.29 7.07 -10.00
CA SER A 119 30.06 6.25 -8.81
C SER A 119 28.90 5.30 -9.05
N VAL A 120 29.19 4.01 -9.21
CA VAL A 120 28.17 2.99 -9.47
C VAL A 120 27.71 2.38 -8.15
N ILE A 121 26.43 2.59 -7.80
CA ILE A 121 25.85 2.21 -6.51
C ILE A 121 24.56 1.38 -6.70
N ASP A 122 24.23 0.54 -5.72
CA ASP A 122 23.02 -0.29 -5.81
C ASP A 122 21.75 0.53 -5.58
N ALA A 123 20.62 -0.02 -6.05
CA ALA A 123 19.32 0.46 -5.64
C ALA A 123 19.08 0.19 -4.14
N VAL A 124 18.49 1.13 -3.42
CA VAL A 124 18.20 0.98 -2.00
C VAL A 124 17.15 -0.10 -1.74
N VAL A 125 17.35 -0.84 -0.65
CA VAL A 125 16.33 -1.74 -0.07
C VAL A 125 15.24 -0.92 0.63
N ALA A 126 14.02 -1.47 0.68
CA ALA A 126 12.92 -0.85 1.42
C ALA A 126 13.23 -0.79 2.92
N PRO A 127 12.93 0.33 3.60
CA PRO A 127 13.15 0.46 5.04
C PRO A 127 12.16 -0.40 5.82
N VAL A 128 12.57 -0.86 7.00
CA VAL A 128 11.73 -1.63 7.94
C VAL A 128 11.15 -0.67 8.97
N LEU A 129 9.89 -0.27 8.77
CA LEU A 129 9.12 0.53 9.72
C LEU A 129 8.43 -0.40 10.73
N THR A 130 8.85 -0.32 11.99
CA THR A 130 8.45 -1.22 13.09
C THR A 130 7.69 -0.46 14.16
N VAL A 131 6.52 -0.94 14.60
CA VAL A 131 5.86 -0.43 15.82
C VAL A 131 6.50 -1.10 17.04
N ASN A 132 6.96 -0.30 17.99
CA ASN A 132 7.59 -0.77 19.23
C ASN A 132 6.57 -0.85 20.37
N SER A 133 5.66 0.13 20.45
CA SER A 133 4.50 0.10 21.34
C SER A 133 3.40 1.02 20.83
N ASN A 134 2.16 0.71 21.19
CA ASN A 134 0.96 1.46 20.83
C ASN A 134 0.10 1.65 22.09
N TRP A 135 -0.46 2.84 22.26
CA TRP A 135 -1.43 3.16 23.29
C TRP A 135 -2.53 4.02 22.68
N SER A 136 -3.78 3.57 22.76
CA SER A 136 -4.95 4.32 22.27
C SER A 136 -6.01 4.42 23.38
N SER A 137 -6.62 5.59 23.50
CA SER A 137 -7.76 5.89 24.35
C SER A 137 -8.74 6.81 23.59
N SER A 138 -9.91 7.10 24.18
CA SER A 138 -10.96 7.95 23.60
C SER A 138 -10.46 9.25 22.95
N ASP A 139 -9.48 9.91 23.59
CA ASP A 139 -9.04 11.26 23.24
C ASP A 139 -7.55 11.33 22.83
N SER A 140 -6.82 10.20 22.88
CA SER A 140 -5.38 10.19 22.64
C SER A 140 -4.90 8.87 22.01
N CYS A 141 -4.04 8.96 21.01
CA CYS A 141 -3.26 7.83 20.52
C CYS A 141 -1.77 8.21 20.53
N THR A 142 -0.93 7.31 21.04
CA THR A 142 0.52 7.43 21.09
C THR A 142 1.16 6.15 20.54
N VAL A 143 1.89 6.26 19.43
CA VAL A 143 2.58 5.13 18.78
C VAL A 143 4.08 5.37 18.82
N ASN A 144 4.84 4.52 19.52
CA ASN A 144 6.30 4.53 19.45
C ASN A 144 6.75 3.58 18.35
N PHE A 145 7.64 4.03 17.47
CA PHE A 145 8.08 3.25 16.32
C PHE A 145 9.56 3.49 16.01
N THR A 146 10.17 2.54 15.30
CA THR A 146 11.50 2.67 14.72
C THR A 146 11.42 2.46 13.22
N CYS A 147 12.02 3.35 12.45
CA CYS A 147 12.39 3.05 11.07
C CYS A 147 13.86 2.60 11.00
N ARG A 148 14.13 1.52 10.27
CA ARG A 148 15.50 1.02 10.02
C ARG A 148 15.76 0.88 8.52
N ALA A 149 16.98 1.20 8.12
CA ALA A 149 17.59 0.88 6.83
C ALA A 149 19.01 0.35 7.10
N PRO A 150 19.78 -0.12 6.09
CA PRO A 150 21.20 -0.43 6.30
C PRO A 150 21.92 0.76 6.92
N GLU A 151 22.63 0.52 8.02
CA GLU A 151 23.41 1.52 8.80
C GLU A 151 22.65 2.74 9.36
N LEU A 152 21.34 2.86 9.10
CA LEU A 152 20.52 4.02 9.48
C LEU A 152 19.30 3.62 10.30
N MET A 153 19.05 4.34 11.39
CA MET A 153 17.92 4.06 12.29
C MET A 153 17.36 5.35 12.89
N ILE A 154 16.05 5.54 12.76
CA ILE A 154 15.30 6.64 13.40
C ILE A 154 14.32 6.04 14.39
N ASN A 155 14.44 6.42 15.66
CA ASN A 155 13.39 6.24 16.66
C ASN A 155 12.51 7.48 16.70
N SER A 156 11.19 7.31 16.83
CA SER A 156 10.27 8.44 17.01
C SER A 156 8.94 7.99 17.65
N SER A 157 8.14 8.97 18.02
CA SER A 157 6.81 8.80 18.59
C SER A 157 5.79 9.62 17.81
N TYR A 158 4.67 8.99 17.46
CA TYR A 158 3.47 9.64 16.99
C TYR A 158 2.62 10.03 18.19
N GLN A 159 2.21 11.29 18.31
CA GLN A 159 1.31 11.79 19.34
C GLN A 159 0.60 13.06 18.85
N ASN A 160 -0.59 13.36 19.36
CA ASN A 160 -1.33 14.58 18.99
C ASN A 160 -1.49 14.76 17.46
N ASN A 161 -1.74 13.64 16.77
CA ASN A 161 -1.91 13.48 15.32
C ASN A 161 -0.71 13.89 14.44
N ARG A 162 0.51 13.86 14.98
CA ARG A 162 1.78 14.20 14.30
C ARG A 162 2.96 13.38 14.84
N CYS A 163 4.10 13.47 14.18
CA CYS A 163 5.42 13.19 14.78
C CYS A 163 6.38 14.34 14.41
N SER A 164 7.58 14.35 14.99
CA SER A 164 8.66 15.22 14.50
C SER A 164 9.24 14.64 13.20
N PRO A 165 9.28 15.41 12.09
CA PRO A 165 10.05 15.02 10.92
C PRO A 165 11.52 14.88 11.31
N GLN A 166 12.19 13.84 10.83
CA GLN A 166 13.60 13.58 11.12
C GLN A 166 14.29 13.04 9.88
N GLU A 167 15.54 13.46 9.67
CA GLU A 167 16.40 13.00 8.59
C GLU A 167 17.74 12.56 9.19
N VAL A 168 18.26 11.42 8.74
CA VAL A 168 19.63 10.98 9.03
C VAL A 168 20.30 10.51 7.74
N THR A 169 21.56 10.91 7.54
CA THR A 169 22.33 10.61 6.32
C THR A 169 23.65 9.93 6.69
N SER A 170 23.98 8.84 6.00
CA SER A 170 25.21 8.05 6.13
C SER A 170 26.08 8.25 4.90
N HIS A 171 27.36 8.58 5.14
CA HIS A 171 28.42 8.74 4.14
C HIS A 171 28.03 9.59 2.90
N GLU A 172 27.18 10.61 3.10
CA GLU A 172 26.66 11.52 2.06
C GLU A 172 25.89 10.83 0.89
N ILE A 173 25.64 9.52 0.97
CA ILE A 173 25.03 8.71 -0.11
C ILE A 173 23.68 8.14 0.32
N HIS A 174 23.51 7.71 1.58
CA HIS A 174 22.27 7.09 2.05
C HIS A 174 21.53 8.03 2.99
N THR A 175 20.26 8.31 2.72
CA THR A 175 19.40 9.16 3.55
C THR A 175 18.16 8.39 3.97
N LEU A 176 17.79 8.52 5.25
CA LEU A 176 16.57 7.99 5.84
C LEU A 176 15.73 9.15 6.35
N ILE A 177 14.55 9.36 5.77
CA ILE A 177 13.61 10.45 6.07
C ILE A 177 12.36 9.88 6.72
N LEU A 178 11.93 10.50 7.82
CA LEU A 178 10.68 10.22 8.53
C LEU A 178 9.70 11.38 8.39
N ASP A 179 8.45 11.08 8.04
CA ASP A 179 7.30 11.98 8.08
C ASP A 179 6.08 11.28 8.72
N CYS A 180 5.18 12.05 9.35
CA CYS A 180 3.90 11.53 9.82
C CYS A 180 2.76 12.54 9.68
N SER A 181 1.61 12.04 9.20
CA SER A 181 0.38 12.81 9.05
C SER A 181 -0.75 12.24 9.93
N LYS A 182 -1.93 12.87 9.94
CA LYS A 182 -3.14 12.39 10.66
C LYS A 182 -3.61 10.97 10.27
N LYS A 183 -3.05 10.39 9.19
CA LYS A 183 -3.47 9.11 8.60
C LYS A 183 -2.35 8.08 8.48
N TYR A 184 -1.08 8.46 8.63
CA TYR A 184 0.04 7.56 8.37
C TYR A 184 1.33 7.99 9.07
N ILE A 185 2.21 7.00 9.27
CA ILE A 185 3.66 7.18 9.46
C ILE A 185 4.31 6.72 8.15
N LEU A 186 5.21 7.52 7.60
CA LEU A 186 5.94 7.25 6.36
C LEU A 186 7.44 7.33 6.64
N CYS A 187 8.18 6.30 6.25
CA CYS A 187 9.63 6.35 6.24
C CYS A 187 10.16 6.05 4.85
N ASN A 188 11.04 6.91 4.34
CA ASN A 188 11.66 6.80 3.03
C ASN A 188 13.17 6.60 3.18
N HIS A 189 13.71 5.58 2.54
CA HIS A 189 15.15 5.37 2.39
C HIS A 189 15.53 5.67 0.94
N SER A 190 16.56 6.49 0.73
CA SER A 190 16.98 6.95 -0.58
C SER A 190 18.49 7.08 -0.72
N ASN A 191 18.97 6.98 -1.96
CA ASN A 191 20.30 7.37 -2.40
C ASN A 191 20.19 8.11 -3.76
N PRO A 192 21.27 8.69 -4.31
CA PRO A 192 21.21 9.49 -5.54
C PRO A 192 20.58 8.83 -6.78
N VAL A 193 20.44 7.49 -6.80
CA VAL A 193 19.90 6.74 -7.95
C VAL A 193 18.52 6.14 -7.69
N SER A 194 18.06 6.06 -6.43
CA SER A 194 16.87 5.28 -6.08
C SER A 194 16.27 5.65 -4.72
N TRP A 195 14.98 5.35 -4.53
CA TRP A 195 14.30 5.48 -3.25
C TRP A 195 13.26 4.36 -3.05
N LYS A 196 13.00 4.02 -1.78
CA LYS A 196 11.97 3.06 -1.35
C LYS A 196 11.38 3.52 -0.02
N GLN A 197 10.07 3.39 0.12
CA GLN A 197 9.34 3.79 1.32
C GLN A 197 8.61 2.62 1.98
N ALA A 198 8.48 2.69 3.30
CA ALA A 198 7.55 1.89 4.10
C ALA A 198 6.56 2.81 4.80
N ARG A 199 5.30 2.36 4.90
CA ARG A 199 4.20 3.16 5.43
C ARG A 199 3.30 2.30 6.31
N ILE A 200 2.91 2.83 7.45
CA ILE A 200 1.87 2.29 8.32
C ILE A 200 0.72 3.30 8.37
N ASN A 201 -0.52 2.85 8.24
CA ASN A 201 -1.69 3.73 8.40
C ASN A 201 -2.08 3.81 9.87
N ILE A 202 -2.16 5.03 10.40
CA ILE A 202 -2.47 5.32 11.81
C ILE A 202 -3.84 4.76 12.22
N THR A 203 -4.80 4.71 11.29
CA THR A 203 -6.11 4.12 11.51
C THR A 203 -6.04 2.65 11.93
N GLN A 204 -5.06 1.89 11.43
CA GLN A 204 -4.87 0.47 11.79
C GLN A 204 -4.22 0.25 13.17
N LEU A 205 -3.86 1.33 13.87
CA LEU A 205 -3.30 1.30 15.23
C LEU A 205 -4.17 2.05 16.24
N CYS A 206 -4.87 3.10 15.80
CA CYS A 206 -5.61 4.01 16.69
C CYS A 206 -7.14 3.83 16.61
N ASP A 207 -7.72 3.33 15.50
CA ASP A 207 -9.18 3.10 15.38
C ASP A 207 -9.65 1.76 16.02
N ASP A 208 -9.00 1.30 17.09
CA ASP A 208 -9.55 0.26 17.98
C ASP A 208 -10.69 0.84 18.85
N ASN A 209 -11.77 1.30 18.20
CA ASN A 209 -13.18 1.20 18.61
C ASN A 209 -14.13 1.99 17.69
N LYS A 210 -14.47 1.39 16.53
CA LYS A 210 -15.79 1.57 15.89
C LYS A 210 -16.54 0.24 15.65
N ASN A 211 -16.10 -0.80 16.37
CA ASN A 211 -16.84 -2.04 16.56
C ASN A 211 -17.38 -2.19 18.00
N GLU A 212 -17.36 -1.12 18.81
CA GLU A 212 -18.51 -0.90 19.68
C GLU A 212 -19.74 -0.85 18.78
N ARG A 213 -20.57 -1.88 18.89
CA ARG A 213 -21.78 -2.05 18.11
C ARG A 213 -22.71 -0.89 18.46
N SER A 214 -22.82 0.10 17.58
CA SER A 214 -23.76 1.21 17.72
C SER A 214 -25.20 0.72 17.50
N ILE A 215 -25.70 -0.03 18.47
CA ILE A 215 -26.99 0.21 19.09
C ILE A 215 -26.72 1.42 20.00
N GLN A 216 -26.58 2.65 19.48
CA GLN A 216 -27.68 3.36 18.83
C GLN A 216 -28.99 2.90 19.46
N SER A 217 -29.24 3.39 20.68
CA SER A 217 -30.49 3.14 21.38
C SER A 217 -31.64 3.55 20.46
N GLU A 218 -32.38 2.58 19.94
CA GLU A 218 -33.61 2.87 19.21
C GLU A 218 -34.58 3.55 20.16
N SER A 219 -34.64 4.87 20.05
CA SER A 219 -35.40 5.74 20.95
C SER A 219 -36.89 5.61 20.66
N SER A 220 -37.46 4.52 21.17
CA SER A 220 -38.88 4.33 21.40
C SER A 220 -39.77 4.28 20.14
N LEU A 221 -39.89 3.06 19.58
CA LEU A 221 -41.01 2.66 18.71
C LEU A 221 -42.39 2.65 19.45
N MET A 222 -42.50 3.23 20.65
CA MET A 222 -43.72 3.19 21.48
C MET A 222 -44.76 4.28 21.16
N TRP A 223 -44.42 5.30 20.35
CA TRP A 223 -45.38 6.36 20.02
C TRP A 223 -46.70 5.86 19.39
N PRO A 224 -46.73 4.90 18.44
CA PRO A 224 -47.98 4.31 17.95
C PRO A 224 -48.76 3.52 19.02
N VAL A 225 -48.08 2.93 20.02
CA VAL A 225 -48.73 2.17 21.11
C VAL A 225 -49.49 3.13 22.03
N VAL A 226 -48.86 4.24 22.44
CA VAL A 226 -49.53 5.25 23.28
C VAL A 226 -50.69 5.92 22.53
N GLY A 227 -50.51 6.22 21.25
CA GLY A 227 -51.58 6.78 20.40
C GLY A 227 -52.77 5.85 20.23
N SER A 228 -52.54 4.56 19.97
CA SER A 228 -53.63 3.58 19.82
C SER A 228 -54.40 3.34 21.11
N VAL A 229 -53.74 3.29 22.28
CA VAL A 229 -54.44 3.21 23.59
C VAL A 229 -55.36 4.41 23.80
N ALA A 230 -54.91 5.63 23.49
CA ALA A 230 -55.75 6.83 23.61
C ALA A 230 -56.98 6.78 22.68
N VAL A 231 -56.83 6.34 21.43
CA VAL A 231 -57.94 6.15 20.49
C VAL A 231 -58.91 5.07 20.98
N CYS A 232 -58.42 3.94 21.50
CA CYS A 232 -59.26 2.90 22.08
C CYS A 232 -60.06 3.40 23.28
N ILE A 233 -59.47 4.21 24.16
CA ILE A 233 -60.18 4.84 25.29
C ILE A 233 -61.29 5.77 24.79
N LEU A 234 -61.02 6.62 23.79
CA LEU A 234 -62.03 7.50 23.20
C LEU A 234 -63.19 6.73 22.57
N ILE A 235 -62.90 5.64 21.84
CA ILE A 235 -63.93 4.75 21.28
C ILE A 235 -64.75 4.09 22.40
N CYS A 236 -64.11 3.59 23.46
CA CYS A 236 -64.81 3.00 24.60
C CYS A 236 -65.70 4.01 25.32
N VAL A 237 -65.23 5.25 25.54
CA VAL A 237 -66.05 6.33 26.13
C VAL A 237 -67.22 6.69 25.21
N SER A 238 -67.01 6.80 23.89
CA SER A 238 -68.10 7.02 22.93
C SER A 238 -69.15 5.90 22.98
N ILE A 239 -68.72 4.63 23.07
CA ILE A 239 -69.61 3.48 23.21
C ILE A 239 -70.36 3.52 24.54
N VAL A 240 -69.71 3.86 25.65
CA VAL A 240 -70.35 3.99 26.98
C VAL A 240 -71.36 5.13 27.00
N LEU A 241 -71.08 6.27 26.38
CA LEU A 241 -72.02 7.38 26.25
C LEU A 241 -73.20 7.02 25.35
N TYR A 242 -72.97 6.32 24.23
CA TYR A 242 -74.04 5.79 23.38
C TYR A 242 -74.89 4.73 24.11
N ARG A 243 -74.26 3.84 24.87
CA ARG A 243 -74.93 2.84 25.73
C ARG A 243 -75.73 3.51 26.84
N LYS A 244 -75.25 4.59 27.47
CA LYS A 244 -76.06 5.40 28.41
C LYS A 244 -77.23 6.09 27.72
N LYS A 245 -77.03 6.67 26.52
CA LYS A 245 -78.09 7.32 25.74
C LYS A 245 -79.17 6.34 25.26
N LYS A 246 -78.81 5.07 25.00
CA LYS A 246 -79.75 3.99 24.65
C LYS A 246 -80.24 3.17 25.86
N GLY A 247 -79.59 3.32 27.01
CA GLY A 247 -79.90 2.65 28.27
C GLY A 247 -80.77 3.47 29.23
N ALA A 248 -81.24 4.65 28.81
CA ALA A 248 -82.29 5.40 29.48
C ALA A 248 -83.69 4.80 29.24
N GLN A 249 -83.78 3.46 29.22
CA GLN A 249 -85.02 2.70 29.07
C GLN A 249 -84.95 1.44 29.95
N GLU A 250 -85.34 1.67 31.21
CA GLU A 250 -85.95 0.74 32.17
C GLU A 250 -85.34 -0.66 32.44
N VAL A 251 -84.65 -0.72 33.59
CA VAL A 251 -84.71 -1.74 34.67
C VAL A 251 -85.35 -3.11 34.38
N VAL A 252 -84.61 -4.20 34.66
CA VAL A 252 -84.90 -5.27 35.67
C VAL A 252 -83.80 -6.35 35.58
N VAL A 253 -83.46 -6.96 36.72
CA VAL A 253 -82.61 -8.17 36.82
C VAL A 253 -83.42 -9.23 37.55
N GLU A 254 -83.59 -10.41 36.94
CA GLU A 254 -84.21 -11.57 37.59
C GLU A 254 -83.73 -12.90 36.95
N GLY A 255 -83.67 -13.97 37.75
CA GLY A 255 -83.73 -15.36 37.28
C GLY A 255 -82.43 -16.07 36.87
N ASN A 256 -81.89 -16.89 37.79
CA ASN A 256 -81.42 -18.23 37.40
C ASN A 256 -82.68 -19.10 37.13
N THR A 257 -82.68 -20.27 36.47
CA THR A 257 -81.69 -21.35 36.36
C THR A 257 -82.11 -22.31 35.22
N VAL A 258 -81.16 -23.05 34.59
CA VAL A 258 -81.21 -24.46 34.05
C VAL A 258 -82.58 -25.00 33.52
N TYR A 259 -82.67 -25.56 32.30
CA TYR A 259 -82.44 -26.99 31.97
C TYR A 259 -81.96 -27.23 30.52
N ALA A 260 -81.53 -28.47 30.24
CA ALA A 260 -80.91 -28.89 28.98
C ALA A 260 -81.90 -29.58 28.01
N GLN A 261 -81.49 -29.74 26.74
CA GLN A 261 -82.05 -30.70 25.80
C GLN A 261 -80.91 -31.40 25.04
N VAL A 262 -81.15 -32.64 24.59
CA VAL A 262 -80.17 -33.58 24.02
C VAL A 262 -80.72 -34.14 22.70
N GLU A 263 -79.90 -34.92 21.99
CA GLU A 263 -80.13 -35.65 20.73
C GLU A 263 -79.94 -34.82 19.44
N GLY A 264 -79.26 -35.35 18.40
CA GLY A 264 -78.49 -36.60 18.40
C GLY A 264 -77.89 -37.01 17.06
N GLN A 265 -76.86 -37.89 17.13
CA GLN A 265 -76.28 -38.71 16.04
C GLN A 265 -75.59 -37.92 14.90
N GLU A 266 -74.67 -38.50 14.10
CA GLU A 266 -74.34 -39.91 13.84
C GLU A 266 -72.83 -40.22 14.03
N MET A 267 -72.39 -41.45 13.73
CA MET A 267 -71.10 -42.02 14.18
C MET A 267 -70.28 -42.69 13.05
N GLN A 268 -68.95 -42.67 13.24
CA GLN A 268 -67.94 -43.59 12.68
C GLN A 268 -67.73 -43.72 11.16
N LYS A 269 -66.45 -43.86 10.79
CA LYS A 269 -66.03 -45.01 9.98
C LYS A 269 -64.78 -45.64 10.59
N LEU A 270 -64.70 -46.97 10.53
CA LEU A 270 -63.70 -47.82 11.18
C LEU A 270 -62.78 -48.47 10.12
N ASN A 271 -61.79 -49.26 10.59
CA ASN A 271 -60.91 -50.19 9.86
C ASN A 271 -59.70 -49.56 9.13
N SER A 272 -58.54 -50.22 9.04
CA SER A 272 -57.99 -51.35 9.83
C SER A 272 -56.48 -51.50 9.54
N ASP A 273 -55.85 -52.46 10.25
CA ASP A 273 -54.64 -53.23 9.90
C ASP A 273 -53.25 -52.70 10.29
N CYS A 274 -52.27 -53.57 10.63
CA CYS A 274 -52.34 -54.85 11.37
C CYS A 274 -50.91 -55.29 11.79
N ASN A 275 -50.60 -55.31 13.10
CA ASN A 275 -49.47 -56.07 13.70
C ASN A 275 -48.03 -55.68 13.19
N THR A 276 -46.89 -56.08 13.78
CA THR A 276 -46.56 -56.84 15.01
C THR A 276 -45.12 -56.50 15.47
N TYR A 277 -44.86 -56.55 16.80
CA TYR A 277 -43.58 -56.71 17.56
C TYR A 277 -42.26 -56.02 17.10
N ASP A 278 -41.32 -55.60 17.97
CA ASP A 278 -41.14 -55.91 19.40
C ASP A 278 -40.49 -54.79 20.24
N ILE A 279 -40.41 -55.02 21.56
CA ILE A 279 -39.95 -54.16 22.70
C ILE A 279 -38.80 -54.93 23.44
N PRO A 280 -38.02 -54.45 24.46
CA PRO A 280 -37.79 -53.12 25.09
C PRO A 280 -36.34 -52.61 24.80
N ASP A 281 -35.54 -51.85 25.59
CA ASP A 281 -35.58 -51.11 26.89
C ASP A 281 -34.63 -49.86 26.73
N ARG A 282 -34.54 -48.81 27.57
CA ARG A 282 -33.85 -48.67 28.89
C ARG A 282 -32.35 -49.05 28.82
N VAL A 283 -31.40 -48.33 29.42
CA VAL A 283 -31.32 -47.91 30.83
C VAL A 283 -30.56 -46.59 31.03
N GLN A 284 -31.09 -45.80 31.98
CA GLN A 284 -30.51 -44.77 32.87
C GLN A 284 -29.14 -44.10 32.59
N ALA A 285 -29.11 -42.80 32.88
CA ALA A 285 -27.89 -42.00 33.08
C ALA A 285 -27.12 -42.39 34.37
N GLN A 286 -25.86 -41.96 34.44
CA GLN A 286 -25.14 -41.79 35.70
C GLN A 286 -24.32 -40.47 35.69
N THR A 287 -23.91 -40.03 36.88
CA THR A 287 -23.46 -38.66 37.20
C THR A 287 -21.94 -38.62 37.46
N GLN A 288 -21.41 -37.42 37.79
CA GLN A 288 -20.04 -37.13 38.30
C GLN A 288 -18.92 -37.06 37.23
N GLU A 289 -17.92 -36.17 37.32
CA GLU A 289 -17.86 -34.87 38.06
C GLU A 289 -16.81 -33.94 37.40
N GLU A 290 -16.40 -32.88 38.09
CA GLU A 290 -15.52 -31.80 37.62
C GLU A 290 -14.27 -32.21 36.81
N THR A 291 -13.94 -31.46 35.76
CA THR A 291 -12.85 -30.43 35.79
C THR A 291 -12.58 -29.82 34.40
N GLY A 292 -12.00 -28.61 34.40
CA GLY A 292 -10.95 -28.25 33.42
C GLY A 292 -11.33 -27.52 32.13
N ASP A 293 -10.65 -26.39 31.92
CA ASP A 293 -10.30 -25.71 30.66
C ASP A 293 -11.42 -25.20 29.70
N LYS A 294 -11.20 -24.01 29.13
CA LYS A 294 -12.05 -23.37 28.12
C LYS A 294 -11.23 -23.04 26.87
N ARG A 295 -10.98 -24.06 26.05
CA ARG A 295 -10.55 -23.88 24.65
C ARG A 295 -11.75 -23.86 23.68
N PRO A 296 -11.64 -23.15 22.55
CA PRO A 296 -12.75 -22.99 21.61
C PRO A 296 -13.03 -24.27 20.81
N ASN A 297 -14.30 -24.64 20.71
CA ASN A 297 -14.76 -25.79 19.94
C ASN A 297 -14.59 -25.54 18.43
N THR A 298 -13.90 -26.44 17.72
CA THR A 298 -13.81 -26.42 16.25
C THR A 298 -14.64 -27.56 15.68
N THR A 299 -15.80 -27.25 15.12
CA THR A 299 -16.71 -28.25 14.54
C THR A 299 -16.21 -28.70 13.17
N TYR A 300 -15.86 -29.98 13.03
CA TYR A 300 -15.57 -30.61 11.76
C TYR A 300 -16.77 -31.45 11.29
N CYS A 301 -17.27 -31.17 10.09
CA CYS A 301 -18.27 -32.02 9.44
C CYS A 301 -17.58 -33.24 8.82
N THR A 302 -17.83 -34.44 9.35
CA THR A 302 -17.37 -35.69 8.75
C THR A 302 -18.27 -36.07 7.58
N VAL A 303 -17.68 -36.21 6.39
CA VAL A 303 -18.41 -36.67 5.19
C VAL A 303 -18.59 -38.19 5.27
N GLY A 304 -19.85 -38.65 5.25
CA GLY A 304 -20.16 -40.07 5.23
C GLY A 304 -19.69 -40.73 3.93
N GLN A 305 -19.07 -41.91 4.04
CA GLN A 305 -18.61 -42.68 2.88
C GLN A 305 -19.80 -43.33 2.16
N TYR A 306 -19.85 -43.18 0.84
CA TYR A 306 -20.74 -43.96 -0.04
C TYR A 306 -19.93 -45.05 -0.77
N PRO A 307 -20.49 -46.24 -1.05
CA PRO A 307 -19.71 -47.35 -1.63
C PRO A 307 -19.12 -47.04 -3.01
N LYS A 308 -17.87 -47.48 -3.24
CA LYS A 308 -17.26 -47.46 -4.58
C LYS A 308 -17.90 -48.50 -5.48
N THR A 309 -18.36 -48.08 -6.65
CA THR A 309 -18.54 -48.96 -7.82
C THR A 309 -17.50 -48.58 -8.87
N THR A 310 -16.79 -49.56 -9.39
CA THR A 310 -15.64 -49.36 -10.29
C THR A 310 -16.07 -49.18 -11.74
N ASN A 311 -15.49 -48.21 -12.45
CA ASN A 311 -15.11 -48.32 -13.88
C ASN A 311 -14.25 -47.12 -14.33
N HIS A 312 -13.59 -47.25 -15.49
CA HIS A 312 -12.89 -46.17 -16.21
C HIS A 312 -13.85 -45.00 -16.52
N SER A 313 -13.41 -43.73 -16.67
CA SER A 313 -12.21 -43.28 -17.39
C SER A 313 -11.57 -41.98 -16.88
N GLU A 314 -10.42 -41.68 -17.48
CA GLU A 314 -9.59 -40.47 -17.35
C GLU A 314 -10.23 -39.22 -17.98
N THR A 315 -10.01 -38.03 -17.38
CA THR A 315 -10.00 -36.71 -18.06
C THR A 315 -9.46 -35.62 -17.13
N ASP A 316 -8.56 -34.78 -17.63
CA ASP A 316 -8.01 -33.62 -16.91
C ASP A 316 -9.01 -32.46 -16.80
N LEU A 317 -8.94 -31.68 -15.71
CA LEU A 317 -9.66 -30.41 -15.56
C LEU A 317 -8.84 -29.37 -14.76
N THR A 318 -7.83 -28.79 -15.42
CA THR A 318 -7.01 -27.70 -14.90
C THR A 318 -7.82 -26.42 -14.73
N ILE A 319 -8.02 -25.97 -13.49
CA ILE A 319 -8.71 -24.70 -13.20
C ILE A 319 -7.72 -23.53 -13.33
N TYR A 320 -7.84 -22.76 -14.41
CA TYR A 320 -7.17 -21.46 -14.55
C TYR A 320 -7.99 -20.35 -13.87
N SER A 321 -7.36 -19.56 -13.00
CA SER A 321 -7.95 -18.35 -12.45
C SER A 321 -7.62 -17.12 -13.30
N THR A 322 -8.59 -16.59 -14.04
CA THR A 322 -8.41 -15.39 -14.88
C THR A 322 -8.49 -14.10 -14.06
N VAL A 323 -7.41 -13.30 -14.04
CA VAL A 323 -7.41 -11.99 -13.36
C VAL A 323 -7.96 -10.91 -14.29
N CYS A 324 -9.22 -10.52 -14.08
CA CYS A 324 -9.85 -9.43 -14.83
C CYS A 324 -9.26 -8.06 -14.47
N LYS A 325 -8.51 -7.45 -15.39
CA LYS A 325 -7.88 -6.13 -15.22
C LYS A 325 -8.92 -5.02 -15.37
N GLN A 326 -9.31 -4.37 -14.28
CA GLN A 326 -10.33 -3.32 -14.29
C GLN A 326 -9.81 -2.05 -15.01
N SER A 327 -10.52 -1.63 -16.06
CA SER A 327 -10.14 -0.44 -16.85
C SER A 327 -10.57 0.85 -16.16
N ASN A 328 -9.62 1.55 -15.53
CA ASN A 328 -9.86 2.86 -14.94
C ASN A 328 -10.29 3.89 -16.00
N LYS A 329 -11.54 4.36 -15.91
CA LYS A 329 -12.02 5.50 -16.72
C LYS A 329 -11.33 6.79 -16.25
N LYS A 330 -10.80 7.56 -17.20
CA LYS A 330 -10.18 8.87 -16.96
C LYS A 330 -11.24 9.90 -16.54
N PRO A 331 -11.11 10.59 -15.39
CA PRO A 331 -11.95 11.74 -15.05
C PRO A 331 -11.75 12.91 -16.04
N PRO A 332 -12.77 13.78 -16.23
CA PRO A 332 -12.66 14.92 -17.15
C PRO A 332 -11.62 15.94 -16.66
N ALA A 333 -10.95 16.61 -17.61
CA ALA A 333 -10.03 17.70 -17.31
C ALA A 333 -10.82 18.98 -16.98
N ILE A 334 -10.46 19.64 -15.88
CA ILE A 334 -10.94 20.99 -15.56
C ILE A 334 -10.00 21.98 -16.26
N SER A 335 -10.53 22.79 -17.18
CA SER A 335 -9.80 23.89 -17.79
C SER A 335 -9.76 25.08 -16.83
N ALA A 336 -8.58 25.47 -16.37
CA ALA A 336 -8.38 26.77 -15.73
C ALA A 336 -8.26 27.84 -16.82
N ASN A 337 -9.12 28.85 -16.76
CA ASN A 337 -9.02 30.08 -17.55
C ASN A 337 -9.73 31.20 -16.77
N SER A 338 -9.23 32.44 -16.86
CA SER A 338 -9.36 33.50 -15.85
C SER A 338 -8.69 33.17 -14.49
N THR A 339 -8.02 34.10 -13.81
CA THR A 339 -7.81 35.54 -14.10
C THR A 339 -6.32 35.87 -14.02
#